data_AF-A0A0C5RLJ2-F1
#
_entry.id   AF-A0A0C5RLJ2-F1
#
_cell.length_a   1.000
_cell.length_b   1.000
_cell.length_c   1.000
_cell.angle_alpha   90.00
_cell.angle_beta   90.00
_cell.angle_gamma   90.00
#
_symmetry.space_group_name_H-M   'P 1'
#
loop_
_entity.id
_entity.type
_entity.pdbx_description
1 polymer ?
#
loop_
_entity_poly.entity_id
_entity_poly.type
_entity_poly.pdbx_seq_one_letter_code
_entity_poly.pdbx_strand_id
1 'polypeptide(L)'
;MRKNKTKFSTKLVSSLIKTAILKVPGVASVEIDQQQSDFNQNNFVVNIEIRKDILNIVGVAEEARSLAYYELSNQLNDDTVIINIVINF
;
A
#
# COMPACT_ATOMS: atom_id res chain seq x y z
N MET A 1 26.05 -12.03 9.18
CA MET A 1 26.20 -10.85 8.31
C MET A 1 24.82 -10.45 7.80
N ARG A 2 24.29 -9.27 8.19
CA ARG A 2 23.08 -8.72 7.54
C ARG A 2 23.48 -8.40 6.10
N LYS A 3 22.90 -9.11 5.11
CA LYS A 3 23.03 -8.74 3.70
C LYS A 3 22.60 -7.28 3.58
N ASN A 4 23.41 -6.43 2.94
CA ASN A 4 22.99 -5.07 2.58
C ASN A 4 21.76 -5.21 1.68
N LYS A 5 20.55 -5.10 2.24
CA LYS A 5 19.31 -5.03 1.46
C LYS A 5 19.39 -3.76 0.60
N THR A 6 19.19 -3.89 -0.71
CA THR A 6 19.11 -2.74 -1.60
C THR A 6 17.98 -1.85 -1.11
N LYS A 7 18.30 -0.61 -0.71
CA LYS A 7 17.30 0.35 -0.26
C LYS A 7 16.58 0.91 -1.48
N PHE A 8 15.32 0.52 -1.67
CA PHE A 8 14.48 1.10 -2.72
C PHE A 8 14.19 2.56 -2.40
N SER A 9 14.07 3.40 -3.43
CA SER A 9 13.71 4.80 -3.22
C SER A 9 12.27 4.91 -2.70
N THR A 10 12.02 5.86 -1.80
CA THR A 10 10.68 6.13 -1.27
C THR A 10 9.66 6.40 -2.39
N LYS A 11 10.10 7.07 -3.45
CA LYS A 11 9.31 7.33 -4.66
C LYS A 11 8.90 6.04 -5.37
N LEU A 12 9.82 5.08 -5.53
CA LEU A 12 9.53 3.80 -6.17
C LEU A 12 8.57 2.97 -5.32
N VAL A 13 8.83 2.84 -4.02
CA VAL A 13 7.94 2.15 -3.07
C VAL A 13 6.53 2.75 -3.11
N SER A 14 6.45 4.08 -3.07
CA SER A 14 5.17 4.79 -3.16
C SER A 14 4.43 4.50 -4.47
N SER A 15 5.16 4.44 -5.58
CA SER A 15 4.60 4.12 -6.90
C SER A 15 4.07 2.70 -6.96
N LEU A 16 4.78 1.73 -6.39
CA LEU A 16 4.37 0.32 -6.34
C LEU A 16 3.07 0.15 -5.55
N ILE A 17 2.99 0.73 -4.35
CA ILE A 17 1.78 0.72 -3.51
C ILE A 17 0.59 1.30 -4.30
N LYS A 18 0.75 2.52 -4.82
CA LYS A 18 -0.34 3.22 -5.53
C LYS A 18 -0.82 2.42 -6.73
N THR A 19 0.11 1.89 -7.54
CA THR A 19 -0.23 1.12 -8.74
C THR A 19 -0.92 -0.20 -8.40
N ALA A 20 -0.51 -0.86 -7.31
CA ALA A 20 -1.17 -2.08 -6.86
C ALA A 20 -2.61 -1.82 -6.42
N ILE A 21 -2.83 -0.79 -5.60
CA ILE A 21 -4.14 -0.47 -5.04
C ILE A 21 -5.12 0.04 -6.10
N LEU A 22 -4.66 0.87 -7.04
CA LEU A 22 -5.51 1.39 -8.13
C LEU A 22 -6.05 0.31 -9.08
N LYS A 23 -5.54 -0.92 -9.02
CA LYS A 23 -6.10 -2.06 -9.77
C LYS A 23 -7.40 -2.58 -9.15
N VAL A 24 -7.66 -2.28 -7.88
CA VAL A 24 -8.84 -2.77 -7.16
C VAL A 24 -10.09 -2.03 -7.65
N PRO A 25 -11.10 -2.75 -8.16
CA PRO A 25 -12.36 -2.14 -8.56
C PRO A 25 -13.03 -1.41 -7.39
N GLY A 26 -13.40 -0.14 -7.60
CA GLY A 26 -14.06 0.67 -6.58
C GLY A 26 -13.14 1.66 -5.88
N VAL A 27 -11.82 1.53 -5.97
CA VAL A 27 -10.89 2.57 -5.52
C VAL A 27 -10.93 3.75 -6.50
N ALA A 28 -11.16 4.95 -5.99
CA ALA A 28 -11.18 6.20 -6.74
C ALA A 28 -9.82 6.91 -6.72
N SER A 29 -9.19 6.99 -5.55
CA SER A 29 -7.89 7.66 -5.37
C SER A 29 -7.06 7.00 -4.26
N VAL A 30 -5.74 7.21 -4.32
CA VAL A 30 -4.78 6.63 -3.37
C VAL A 30 -3.70 7.65 -3.02
N GLU A 31 -3.53 7.87 -1.73
CA GLU A 31 -2.47 8.70 -1.16
C GLU A 31 -1.74 7.94 -0.06
N ILE A 32 -0.43 8.17 0.07
CA ILE A 32 0.38 7.58 1.14
C ILE A 32 0.68 8.69 2.12
N ASP A 33 0.29 8.52 3.37
CA ASP A 33 0.64 9.44 4.44
C ASP A 33 2.13 9.26 4.76
N GLN A 34 2.96 10.16 4.22
CA GLN A 34 4.41 10.11 4.42
C GLN A 34 4.83 10.45 5.85
N GLN A 35 4.01 11.16 6.62
CA GLN A 35 4.33 11.51 8.00
C GLN A 35 4.12 10.31 8.93
N GLN A 36 3.11 9.49 8.64
CA GLN A 36 2.81 8.29 9.44
C GLN A 36 3.48 7.01 8.92
N SER A 37 4.01 7.02 7.70
CA SER A 37 4.72 5.87 7.12
C SER A 37 6.20 5.83 7.52
N ASP A 38 6.69 4.65 7.87
CA ASP A 38 8.12 4.37 8.06
C ASP A 38 8.65 3.50 6.90
N PHE A 39 9.25 4.17 5.92
CA PHE A 39 9.87 3.53 4.75
C PHE A 39 11.11 2.69 5.09
N ASN A 40 11.74 2.88 6.25
CA ASN A 40 12.88 2.06 6.66
C ASN A 40 12.43 0.75 7.31
N GLN A 41 11.25 0.76 7.95
CA GLN A 41 10.64 -0.41 8.61
C GLN A 41 9.56 -1.09 7.76
N ASN A 42 9.37 -0.66 6.51
CA ASN A 42 8.35 -1.17 5.59
C ASN A 42 6.91 -1.09 6.17
N ASN A 43 6.62 -0.05 6.94
CA ASN A 43 5.29 0.18 7.51
C ASN A 43 4.65 1.40 6.84
N PHE A 44 3.54 1.19 6.15
CA PHE A 44 2.93 2.20 5.29
C PHE A 44 1.49 2.47 5.70
N VAL A 45 1.14 3.75 5.81
CA VAL A 45 -0.24 4.22 6.01
C VAL A 45 -0.75 4.77 4.68
N VAL A 46 -1.80 4.17 4.16
CA VAL A 46 -2.33 4.45 2.82
C VAL A 46 -3.78 4.86 2.93
N ASN A 47 -4.03 6.11 2.56
CA ASN A 47 -5.36 6.68 2.45
C ASN A 47 -5.94 6.29 1.09
N ILE A 48 -7.13 5.69 1.08
CA ILE A 48 -7.87 5.38 -0.13
C ILE A 48 -9.23 6.06 -0.10
N GLU A 49 -9.66 6.56 -1.25
CA GLU A 49 -11.04 6.99 -1.46
C GLU A 49 -11.76 5.90 -2.25
N ILE A 50 -12.96 5.52 -1.81
CA ILE A 50 -13.77 4.50 -2.47
C ILE A 50 -14.97 5.18 -3.13
N ARG A 51 -15.28 4.77 -4.37
CA ARG A 51 -16.41 5.33 -5.11
C ARG A 51 -17.73 5.09 -4.37
N LYS A 52 -18.61 6.10 -4.39
CA LYS A 52 -19.86 6.14 -3.61
C LYS A 52 -20.87 5.05 -3.96
N ASP A 53 -20.75 4.44 -5.14
CA ASP A 53 -21.62 3.35 -5.62
C ASP A 53 -21.23 1.97 -5.07
N ILE A 54 -20.09 1.86 -4.39
CA ILE A 54 -19.60 0.60 -3.81
C ILE A 54 -20.26 0.34 -2.45
N LEU A 55 -20.99 -0.77 -2.35
CA LEU A 55 -21.61 -1.22 -1.11
C LEU A 55 -20.62 -1.95 -0.19
N ASN A 56 -19.69 -2.73 -0.77
CA ASN A 56 -18.74 -3.55 0.01
C ASN A 56 -17.39 -2.83 0.21
N ILE A 57 -17.42 -1.76 1.01
CA ILE A 57 -16.25 -0.93 1.32
C ILE A 57 -15.13 -1.75 1.98
N VAL A 58 -15.48 -2.60 2.95
CA VAL A 58 -14.51 -3.43 3.70
C VAL A 58 -13.82 -4.42 2.77
N GLY A 59 -14.56 -5.06 1.85
CA GLY A 59 -13.96 -5.98 0.88
C GLY A 59 -12.96 -5.29 -0.04
N VAL A 60 -13.28 -4.09 -0.53
CA VAL A 60 -12.36 -3.29 -1.35
C VAL A 60 -11.10 -2.91 -0.56
N ALA A 61 -11.24 -2.52 0.71
CA ALA A 61 -10.10 -2.17 1.55
C ALA A 61 -9.18 -3.36 1.84
N GLU A 62 -9.74 -4.55 2.10
CA GLU A 62 -8.95 -5.77 2.28
C GLU A 62 -8.22 -6.17 1.00
N GLU A 63 -8.90 -6.12 -0.16
CA GLU A 63 -8.26 -6.43 -1.44
C GLU A 63 -7.11 -5.46 -1.76
N ALA A 64 -7.33 -4.15 -1.53
CA ALA A 64 -6.30 -3.12 -1.67
C ALA A 64 -5.08 -3.41 -0.79
N ARG A 65 -5.32 -3.74 0.49
CA ARG A 65 -4.28 -4.11 1.45
C ARG A 65 -3.48 -5.32 0.96
N SER A 66 -4.17 -6.38 0.54
CA SER A 66 -3.56 -7.62 0.07
C SER A 66 -2.71 -7.39 -1.18
N LEU A 67 -3.22 -6.71 -2.20
CA LEU A 67 -2.46 -6.45 -3.42
C LEU A 67 -1.21 -5.61 -3.16
N ALA A 68 -1.33 -4.55 -2.35
CA ALA A 68 -0.18 -3.72 -1.99
C ALA A 68 0.88 -4.52 -1.22
N TYR A 69 0.45 -5.34 -0.26
CA TYR A 69 1.33 -6.22 0.51
C TYR A 69 2.08 -7.20 -0.41
N TYR A 70 1.37 -7.91 -1.28
CA TYR A 70 1.98 -8.91 -2.16
C TYR A 70 2.95 -8.27 -3.17
N GLU A 71 2.56 -7.16 -3.80
CA GLU A 71 3.44 -6.45 -4.73
C GLU A 71 4.72 -6.00 -4.03
N LEU A 72 4.61 -5.32 -2.90
CA LEU A 72 5.80 -4.85 -2.19
C LEU A 72 6.65 -5.98 -1.63
N SER A 73 6.04 -6.98 -1.00
CA SER A 73 6.80 -8.07 -0.38
C SER A 73 7.63 -8.83 -1.43
N ASN A 74 7.08 -9.00 -2.64
CA ASN A 74 7.79 -9.62 -3.75
C ASN A 74 8.91 -8.73 -4.30
N GLN A 75 8.66 -7.43 -4.52
CA GLN A 75 9.67 -6.51 -5.05
C GLN A 75 10.82 -6.27 -4.07
N LEU A 76 10.51 -6.19 -2.77
CA LEU A 76 11.48 -5.97 -1.70
C LEU A 76 12.15 -7.27 -1.22
N ASN A 77 11.59 -8.42 -1.58
CA ASN A 77 11.94 -9.73 -1.02
C ASN A 77 11.93 -9.69 0.52
N ASP A 78 10.81 -9.20 1.07
CA ASP A 78 10.63 -8.93 2.50
C ASP A 78 9.17 -9.20 2.91
N ASP A 79 8.94 -10.17 3.77
CA ASP A 79 7.60 -10.58 4.25
C ASP A 79 7.11 -9.78 5.45
N THR A 80 7.95 -8.87 5.98
CA THR A 80 7.59 -8.02 7.12
C THR A 80 6.90 -6.72 6.72
N VAL A 81 6.45 -6.58 5.47
CA VAL A 81 5.77 -5.38 4.99
C VAL A 81 4.41 -5.23 5.69
N ILE A 82 4.12 -4.04 6.20
CA ILE A 82 2.85 -3.71 6.83
C ILE A 82 2.16 -2.63 6.00
N ILE A 83 0.93 -2.91 5.58
CA ILE A 83 0.05 -1.97 4.86
C ILE A 83 -1.17 -1.69 5.73
N ASN A 84 -1.32 -0.44 6.17
CA ASN A 84 -2.49 0.03 6.89
C ASN A 84 -3.34 0.85 5.92
N ILE A 85 -4.58 0.40 5.69
CA ILE A 85 -5.53 1.11 4.85
C ILE A 85 -6.40 2.01 5.71
N VAL A 86 -6.50 3.28 5.34
CA VAL A 86 -7.41 4.27 5.89
C VAL A 86 -8.39 4.66 4.79
N ILE A 87 -9.69 4.57 5.07
CA ILE A 87 -10.73 4.86 4.09
C ILE A 87 -11.24 6.28 4.33
N ASN A 88 -11.15 7.12 3.29
CA ASN A 88 -11.67 8.47 3.27
C ASN A 88 -13.00 8.54 2.50
N PHE A 89 -13.91 9.41 2.96
CA PHE A 89 -15.24 9.64 2.40
C PHE A 89 -15.45 11.11 2.04
#